data_AF-A0A8D0NSA3-F1
#
_entry.id   AF-A0A8D0NSA3-F1
#
_cell.length_a   1.000
_cell.length_b   1.000
_cell.length_c   1.000
_cell.angle_alpha   90.00
_cell.angle_beta   90.00
_cell.angle_gamma   90.00
#
_symmetry.space_group_name_H-M   'P 1'
#
loop_
_entity.id
_entity.type
_entity.pdbx_description
1 polymer ?
#
loop_
_entity_poly.entity_id
_entity_poly.type
_entity_poly.pdbx_seq_one_letter_code
_entity_poly.pdbx_strand_id
1 'polypeptide(L)'
;IKNVRKTVVQVKTPEELEDDSDFEQEDYDVRSRTSVQTEDDQLIAGQSARAIMAQLPQEEKAKIAEQVEIFHQEKSKLDAEVAKWDDSGNDIIVLAKQMCMIMMEMTDFTRGKGPLKNTSDVINAAKKIAEAGSRMDKLARAVADQCPDSACKQDLLAYLQRIALYCHQLNICSKVKAEVQNLGGELIVSGVYSQDSCIRLGEQRGSEDETGYPIFAAELDTIYLKMESVLDSATSLIQAAKNLMNAVVLTVKASYVASTKYQKVYGTAAVNSPVVSWKMKAPEKKPLVKREKPEEFQTRVRRGSQKKHISPVQALSEFKAMDSF
;
A
#
# COMPACT_ATOMS: atom_id res chain seq x y z
N ILE A 1 41.69 9.65 28.66
CA ILE A 1 41.84 9.19 30.06
C ILE A 1 42.07 10.41 30.95
N LYS A 2 41.04 10.72 31.73
CA LYS A 2 40.89 11.56 32.94
C LYS A 2 42.05 12.46 33.40
N ASN A 3 41.73 13.75 33.51
CA ASN A 3 42.13 14.60 34.63
C ASN A 3 41.02 15.63 34.83
N VAL A 4 40.31 15.61 35.97
CA VAL A 4 40.02 16.81 36.78
C VAL A 4 39.66 16.36 38.21
N ARG A 5 40.38 17.03 39.10
CA ARG A 5 40.47 17.07 40.57
C ARG A 5 39.19 16.85 41.40
N LYS A 6 39.41 16.17 42.53
CA LYS A 6 38.60 16.12 43.75
C LYS A 6 38.29 17.52 44.31
N THR A 7 37.10 17.68 44.86
CA THR A 7 36.85 18.61 45.97
C THR A 7 35.96 17.91 47.00
N VAL A 8 36.36 17.99 48.27
CA VAL A 8 35.78 17.34 49.44
C VAL A 8 34.90 18.35 50.15
N VAL A 9 33.64 18.03 50.46
CA VAL A 9 32.90 18.65 51.57
C VAL A 9 32.05 17.59 52.26
N GLN A 10 32.06 17.68 53.58
CA GLN A 10 31.80 16.64 54.57
C GLN A 10 30.31 16.44 54.87
N VAL A 11 30.00 15.21 55.30
CA VAL A 11 28.74 14.77 55.91
C VAL A 11 28.50 15.46 57.26
N LYS A 12 27.27 15.94 57.50
CA LYS A 12 26.65 15.96 58.84
C LYS A 12 25.14 16.23 58.79
N THR A 13 24.36 15.27 59.30
CA THR A 13 23.10 15.45 60.06
C THR A 13 23.47 15.46 61.57
N PRO A 14 22.62 15.82 62.57
CA PRO A 14 21.14 15.80 62.60
C PRO A 14 20.42 16.95 63.37
N GLU A 15 19.09 16.94 63.23
CA GLU A 15 18.01 17.22 64.22
C GLU A 15 17.76 18.60 64.88
N GLU A 16 16.46 18.94 64.84
CA GLU A 16 15.61 19.79 65.71
C GLU A 16 15.80 21.31 65.68
N LEU A 17 14.80 22.04 65.15
CA LEU A 17 13.72 22.65 65.95
C LEU A 17 12.75 23.44 65.06
N GLU A 18 11.50 23.41 65.50
CA GLU A 18 10.26 23.90 64.89
C GLU A 18 10.13 25.44 64.96
N ASP A 19 9.36 25.98 64.01
CA ASP A 19 8.17 26.84 64.26
C ASP A 19 8.10 28.24 63.59
N ASP A 20 6.99 28.38 62.87
CA ASP A 20 6.16 29.55 62.53
C ASP A 20 6.74 30.91 62.07
N SER A 21 6.48 31.24 60.79
CA SER A 21 5.81 32.52 60.42
C SER A 21 5.48 32.61 58.92
N ASP A 22 4.18 32.48 58.63
CA ASP A 22 3.35 33.08 57.59
C ASP A 22 4.02 34.01 56.54
N PHE A 23 4.03 33.59 55.27
CA PHE A 23 4.09 34.49 54.11
C PHE A 23 3.39 33.85 52.91
N GLU A 24 2.52 34.64 52.28
CA GLU A 24 1.49 34.22 51.33
C GLU A 24 1.99 33.33 50.18
N GLN A 25 1.29 32.22 49.96
CA GLN A 25 1.49 31.36 48.80
C GLN A 25 0.63 31.87 47.63
N GLU A 26 1.21 32.75 46.82
CA GLU A 26 0.78 32.91 45.43
C GLU A 26 1.16 31.62 44.68
N ASP A 27 0.18 30.77 44.37
CA ASP A 27 0.34 29.63 43.47
C ASP A 27 0.66 30.13 42.05
N TYR A 28 1.95 30.38 41.82
CA TYR A 28 2.52 30.45 40.48
C TYR A 28 2.42 29.07 39.85
N ASP A 29 1.51 28.97 38.88
CA ASP A 29 1.18 27.82 38.05
C ASP A 29 2.41 27.36 37.24
N VAL A 30 3.37 26.64 37.86
CA VAL A 30 4.48 25.96 37.16
C VAL A 30 4.00 24.59 36.70
N ARG A 31 2.95 24.59 35.88
CA ARG A 31 2.60 23.44 35.06
C ARG A 31 3.68 23.33 33.98
N SER A 32 4.60 22.37 34.15
CA SER A 32 5.56 21.99 33.11
C SER A 32 4.82 21.55 31.84
N ARG A 33 4.51 22.52 30.98
CA ARG A 33 4.05 22.31 29.61
C ARG A 33 5.27 22.16 28.71
N THR A 34 5.91 21.01 28.77
CA THR A 34 6.77 20.52 27.67
C THR A 34 6.02 19.44 26.91
N SER A 35 4.84 19.83 26.43
CA SER A 35 4.13 19.15 25.36
C SER A 35 4.21 20.09 24.17
N VAL A 36 5.28 19.99 23.39
CA VAL A 36 5.26 20.47 22.01
C VAL A 36 4.32 19.53 21.28
N GLN A 37 3.02 19.83 21.38
CA GLN A 37 2.06 19.40 20.37
C GLN A 37 2.54 20.07 19.09
N THR A 38 3.07 19.27 18.17
CA THR A 38 3.26 19.69 16.79
C THR A 38 1.88 19.86 16.18
N GLU A 39 1.23 20.99 16.46
CA GLU A 39 -0.02 21.43 15.82
C GLU A 39 0.23 21.99 14.41
N ASP A 40 1.46 21.84 13.89
CA ASP A 40 1.81 22.09 12.49
C ASP A 40 1.43 20.91 11.58
N ASP A 41 0.22 20.39 11.72
CA ASP A 41 -0.38 19.52 10.70
C ASP A 41 -0.86 20.43 9.56
N GLN A 42 0.12 20.84 8.77
CA GLN A 42 0.11 21.81 7.68
C GLN A 42 -1.15 21.72 6.79
N LEU A 43 -2.15 22.55 7.09
CA LEU A 43 -3.12 22.97 6.09
C LEU A 43 -2.37 23.80 5.04
N ILE A 44 -2.16 23.23 3.86
CA ILE A 44 -1.63 24.01 2.73
C ILE A 44 -2.80 24.85 2.23
N ALA A 45 -2.73 26.18 2.46
CA ALA A 45 -3.81 27.12 2.14
C ALA A 45 -5.19 26.81 2.78
N GLY A 46 -5.22 26.20 3.98
CA GLY A 46 -6.48 25.91 4.68
C GLY A 46 -7.21 24.64 4.21
N GLN A 47 -6.63 23.87 3.28
CA GLN A 47 -7.21 22.64 2.74
C GLN A 47 -6.31 21.42 3.04
N SER A 48 -6.92 20.25 3.22
CA SER A 48 -6.18 18.99 3.36
C SER A 48 -5.45 18.64 2.06
N ALA A 49 -4.29 17.99 2.13
CA ALA A 49 -3.52 17.56 0.95
C ALA A 49 -4.37 16.73 -0.04
N ARG A 50 -5.25 15.87 0.46
CA ARG A 50 -6.23 15.13 -0.37
C ARG A 50 -7.18 16.04 -1.13
N ALA A 51 -7.62 17.15 -0.54
CA ALA A 51 -8.53 18.10 -1.19
C ALA A 51 -7.83 18.85 -2.33
N ILE A 52 -6.52 19.10 -2.20
CA ILE A 52 -5.69 19.64 -3.29
C ILE A 52 -5.62 18.63 -4.44
N MET A 53 -5.35 17.35 -4.15
CA MET A 53 -5.38 16.28 -5.17
C MET A 53 -6.76 16.17 -5.87
N ALA A 54 -7.85 16.39 -5.13
CA ALA A 54 -9.21 16.37 -5.68
C ALA A 54 -9.52 17.56 -6.60
N GLN A 55 -8.79 18.67 -6.46
CA GLN A 55 -8.98 19.91 -7.23
C GLN A 55 -8.06 20.03 -8.44
N LEU A 56 -7.16 19.05 -8.67
CA LEU A 56 -6.27 19.06 -9.83
C LEU A 56 -7.03 19.23 -11.17
N PRO A 57 -6.39 19.86 -12.18
CA PRO A 57 -6.95 19.98 -13.52
C PRO A 57 -7.34 18.63 -14.12
N GLN A 58 -8.33 18.63 -15.01
CA GLN A 58 -8.85 17.39 -15.60
C GLN A 58 -7.81 16.62 -16.40
N GLU A 59 -6.87 17.32 -17.05
CA GLU A 59 -5.76 16.69 -17.79
C GLU A 59 -4.82 15.92 -16.84
N GLU A 60 -4.45 16.50 -15.71
CA GLU A 60 -3.59 15.84 -14.72
C GLU A 60 -4.29 14.65 -14.06
N LYS A 61 -5.58 14.81 -13.74
CA LYS A 61 -6.42 13.72 -13.23
C LYS A 61 -6.49 12.54 -14.21
N ALA A 62 -6.54 12.81 -15.51
CA ALA A 62 -6.55 11.76 -16.53
C ALA A 62 -5.23 10.97 -16.52
N LYS A 63 -4.08 11.66 -16.43
CA LYS A 63 -2.75 11.03 -16.33
C LYS A 63 -2.62 10.18 -15.05
N ILE A 64 -3.11 10.69 -13.91
CA ILE A 64 -3.16 9.92 -12.65
C ILE A 64 -4.05 8.68 -12.80
N ALA A 65 -5.23 8.83 -13.42
CA ALA A 65 -6.17 7.73 -13.62
C ALA A 65 -5.57 6.60 -14.48
N GLU A 66 -4.82 6.94 -15.53
CA GLU A 66 -4.10 5.97 -16.36
C GLU A 66 -3.07 5.17 -15.54
N GLN A 67 -2.24 5.86 -14.73
CA GLN A 67 -1.26 5.18 -13.88
C GLN A 67 -1.93 4.28 -12.83
N VAL A 68 -3.05 4.73 -12.24
CA VAL A 68 -3.82 3.92 -11.29
C VAL A 68 -4.40 2.68 -11.95
N GLU A 69 -4.82 2.75 -13.21
CA GLU A 69 -5.35 1.57 -13.90
C GLU A 69 -4.25 0.53 -14.16
N ILE A 70 -3.04 0.97 -14.51
CA ILE A 70 -1.87 0.07 -14.63
C ILE A 70 -1.56 -0.57 -13.27
N PHE A 71 -1.65 0.20 -12.17
CA PHE A 71 -1.51 -0.34 -10.82
C PHE A 71 -2.60 -1.39 -10.48
N HIS A 72 -3.86 -1.15 -10.86
CA HIS A 72 -4.96 -2.10 -10.65
C HIS A 72 -4.74 -3.43 -11.38
N GLN A 73 -4.08 -3.42 -12.54
CA GLN A 73 -3.71 -4.66 -13.25
C GLN A 73 -2.74 -5.50 -12.41
N GLU A 74 -1.71 -4.88 -11.80
CA GLU A 74 -0.79 -5.58 -10.89
C GLU A 74 -1.50 -6.06 -9.61
N LYS A 75 -2.38 -5.22 -9.06
CA LYS A 75 -3.21 -5.60 -7.91
C LYS A 75 -4.09 -6.82 -8.21
N SER A 76 -4.67 -6.89 -9.41
CA SER A 76 -5.48 -8.03 -9.84
C SER A 76 -4.67 -9.33 -9.92
N LYS A 77 -3.38 -9.25 -10.27
CA LYS A 77 -2.47 -10.41 -10.23
C LYS A 77 -2.21 -10.86 -8.79
N LEU A 78 -2.04 -9.91 -7.85
CA LEU A 78 -1.89 -10.25 -6.44
C LEU A 78 -3.15 -10.88 -5.88
N ASP A 79 -4.33 -10.31 -6.13
CA ASP A 79 -5.61 -10.87 -5.71
C ASP A 79 -5.78 -12.30 -6.19
N ALA A 80 -5.51 -12.56 -7.48
CA ALA A 80 -5.60 -13.89 -8.06
C ALA A 80 -4.60 -14.87 -7.43
N GLU A 81 -3.43 -14.39 -7.01
CA GLU A 81 -2.43 -15.22 -6.33
C GLU A 81 -2.83 -15.53 -4.89
N VAL A 82 -3.17 -14.51 -4.09
CA VAL A 82 -3.52 -14.70 -2.67
C VAL A 82 -4.85 -15.40 -2.48
N ALA A 83 -5.78 -15.32 -3.44
CA ALA A 83 -7.09 -15.99 -3.36
C ALA A 83 -6.98 -17.53 -3.41
N LYS A 84 -5.85 -18.07 -3.88
CA LYS A 84 -5.59 -19.52 -3.91
C LYS A 84 -5.31 -20.09 -2.52
N TRP A 85 -4.88 -19.24 -1.59
CA TRP A 85 -4.28 -19.65 -0.32
C TRP A 85 -5.20 -19.29 0.85
N ASP A 86 -5.35 -20.25 1.77
CA ASP A 86 -5.82 -19.99 3.13
C ASP A 86 -4.70 -19.26 3.88
N ASP A 87 -5.06 -18.18 4.57
CA ASP A 87 -4.12 -17.34 5.33
C ASP A 87 -3.92 -17.82 6.77
N SER A 88 -4.67 -18.85 7.20
CA SER A 88 -4.54 -19.47 8.52
C SER A 88 -3.17 -20.12 8.72
N GLY A 89 -2.27 -19.43 9.43
CA GLY A 89 -0.89 -19.88 9.63
C GLY A 89 0.02 -19.62 8.44
N ASN A 90 -0.30 -18.62 7.62
CA ASN A 90 0.54 -18.12 6.53
C ASN A 90 0.70 -16.59 6.59
N ASP A 91 1.65 -16.15 7.41
CA ASP A 91 1.92 -14.72 7.60
C ASP A 91 2.43 -14.03 6.33
N ILE A 92 3.03 -14.76 5.38
CA ILE A 92 3.43 -14.19 4.08
C ILE A 92 2.18 -13.71 3.31
N ILE A 93 1.11 -14.51 3.29
CA ILE A 93 -0.16 -14.14 2.63
C ILE A 93 -0.85 -13.00 3.39
N VAL A 94 -0.85 -13.03 4.73
CA VAL A 94 -1.42 -11.95 5.55
C VAL A 94 -0.70 -10.62 5.29
N LEU A 95 0.64 -10.64 5.29
CA LEU A 95 1.46 -9.45 4.99
C LEU A 95 1.25 -8.96 3.56
N ALA A 96 1.13 -9.85 2.58
CA ALA A 96 0.86 -9.48 1.20
C ALA A 96 -0.49 -8.74 1.07
N LYS A 97 -1.55 -9.24 1.73
CA LYS A 97 -2.86 -8.58 1.79
C LYS A 97 -2.77 -7.22 2.50
N GLN A 98 -2.04 -7.15 3.61
CA GLN A 98 -1.82 -5.90 4.35
C GLN A 98 -1.11 -4.84 3.48
N MET A 99 -0.01 -5.21 2.82
CA MET A 99 0.74 -4.30 1.93
C MET A 99 -0.13 -3.87 0.75
N CYS A 100 -0.93 -4.78 0.18
CA CYS A 100 -1.88 -4.45 -0.89
C CYS A 100 -2.91 -3.40 -0.45
N MET A 101 -3.50 -3.57 0.73
CA MET A 101 -4.50 -2.64 1.26
C MET A 101 -3.92 -1.24 1.43
N ILE A 102 -2.74 -1.13 2.05
CA ILE A 102 -2.12 0.19 2.27
C ILE A 102 -1.70 0.83 0.95
N MET A 103 -1.16 0.08 -0.02
CA MET A 103 -0.83 0.61 -1.35
C MET A 103 -2.08 1.13 -2.07
N MET A 104 -3.23 0.45 -1.96
CA MET A 104 -4.51 0.95 -2.49
C MET A 104 -4.89 2.29 -1.87
N GLU A 105 -4.81 2.44 -0.55
CA GLU A 105 -5.10 3.70 0.16
C GLU A 105 -4.20 4.84 -0.31
N MET A 106 -2.91 4.56 -0.52
CA MET A 106 -1.94 5.54 -1.04
C MET A 106 -2.24 5.94 -2.49
N THR A 107 -2.65 5.00 -3.34
CA THR A 107 -3.07 5.32 -4.73
C THR A 107 -4.44 5.98 -4.82
N ASP A 108 -5.31 5.79 -3.82
CA ASP A 108 -6.59 6.50 -3.75
C ASP A 108 -6.42 7.94 -3.28
N PHE A 109 -5.42 8.19 -2.42
CA PHE A 109 -5.03 9.54 -2.01
C PHE A 109 -4.65 10.41 -3.21
N THR A 110 -3.90 9.87 -4.19
CA THR A 110 -3.53 10.63 -5.39
C THR A 110 -4.71 10.99 -6.28
N ARG A 111 -5.86 10.31 -6.11
CA ARG A 111 -7.12 10.63 -6.78
C ARG A 111 -8.00 11.60 -5.99
N GLY A 112 -7.51 12.11 -4.86
CA GLY A 112 -8.28 12.98 -3.97
C GLY A 112 -9.40 12.28 -3.20
N LYS A 113 -9.32 10.95 -3.03
CA LYS A 113 -10.29 10.13 -2.30
C LYS A 113 -9.60 9.18 -1.31
N GLY A 114 -10.37 8.31 -0.68
CA GLY A 114 -9.85 7.35 0.28
C GLY A 114 -9.68 7.93 1.69
N PRO A 115 -9.09 7.13 2.60
CA PRO A 115 -9.05 7.43 4.03
C PRO A 115 -7.93 8.41 4.43
N LEU A 116 -6.84 8.49 3.67
CA LEU A 116 -5.69 9.35 3.96
C LEU A 116 -6.05 10.81 3.63
N LYS A 117 -5.85 11.74 4.57
CA LYS A 117 -6.24 13.15 4.40
C LYS A 117 -5.05 14.05 4.17
N ASN A 118 -3.98 13.83 4.93
CA ASN A 118 -2.80 14.69 4.98
C ASN A 118 -1.56 13.94 4.50
N THR A 119 -0.51 14.69 4.14
CA THR A 119 0.80 14.11 3.77
C THR A 119 1.38 13.26 4.90
N SER A 120 1.12 13.63 6.17
CA SER A 120 1.49 12.86 7.35
C SER A 120 0.90 11.45 7.34
N ASP A 121 -0.36 11.28 6.90
CA ASP A 121 -1.00 9.97 6.75
C ASP A 121 -0.30 9.12 5.69
N VAL A 122 0.08 9.72 4.55
CA VAL A 122 0.77 9.04 3.44
C VAL A 122 2.17 8.59 3.86
N ILE A 123 2.90 9.40 4.62
CA ILE A 123 4.21 9.05 5.18
C ILE A 123 4.06 7.87 6.16
N ASN A 124 3.04 7.92 7.03
CA ASN A 124 2.79 6.84 7.98
C ASN A 124 2.37 5.53 7.30
N ALA A 125 1.59 5.62 6.21
CA ALA A 125 1.25 4.47 5.36
C ALA A 125 2.52 3.84 4.74
N ALA A 126 3.44 4.65 4.20
CA ALA A 126 4.70 4.17 3.64
C ALA A 126 5.60 3.49 4.69
N LYS A 127 5.63 4.01 5.93
CA LYS A 127 6.33 3.36 7.06
C LYS A 127 5.73 1.99 7.41
N LYS A 128 4.39 1.91 7.50
CA LYS A 128 3.69 0.64 7.75
C LYS A 128 3.98 -0.41 6.67
N ILE A 129 4.08 0.01 5.41
CA ILE A 129 4.48 -0.86 4.30
C ILE A 129 5.92 -1.35 4.48
N ALA A 130 6.86 -0.46 4.84
CA ALA A 130 8.26 -0.86 5.07
C ALA A 130 8.40 -1.85 6.23
N GLU A 131 7.65 -1.68 7.31
CA GLU A 131 7.60 -2.62 8.43
C GLU A 131 7.03 -3.99 8.01
N ALA A 132 5.95 -4.00 7.23
CA ALA A 132 5.38 -5.23 6.66
C ALA A 132 6.36 -5.92 5.69
N GLY A 133 7.04 -5.15 4.83
CA GLY A 133 8.06 -5.64 3.92
C GLY A 133 9.26 -6.25 4.64
N SER A 134 9.71 -5.65 5.75
CA SER A 134 10.77 -6.21 6.59
C SER A 134 10.36 -7.52 7.27
N ARG A 135 9.11 -7.63 7.75
CA ARG A 135 8.57 -8.89 8.28
C ARG A 135 8.46 -9.97 7.20
N MET A 136 8.03 -9.59 6.00
CA MET A 136 7.97 -10.50 4.85
C MET A 136 9.37 -11.00 4.45
N ASP A 137 10.38 -10.13 4.45
CA ASP A 137 11.79 -10.50 4.19
C ASP A 137 12.27 -11.57 5.17
N LYS A 138 12.03 -11.39 6.47
CA LYS A 138 12.44 -12.37 7.50
C LYS A 138 11.82 -13.75 7.27
N LEU A 139 10.51 -13.81 7.03
CA LEU A 139 9.79 -15.08 6.80
C LEU A 139 10.24 -15.76 5.51
N ALA A 140 10.32 -15.01 4.42
CA ALA A 140 10.71 -15.54 3.12
C ALA A 140 12.19 -15.96 3.07
N ARG A 141 13.08 -15.27 3.81
CA ARG A 141 14.48 -15.67 3.95
C ARG A 141 14.62 -16.99 4.70
N ALA A 142 13.84 -17.19 5.77
CA ALA A 142 13.80 -18.47 6.46
C ALA A 142 13.27 -19.61 5.57
N VAL A 143 12.32 -19.33 4.68
CA VAL A 143 11.89 -20.28 3.63
C VAL A 143 13.03 -20.55 2.64
N ALA A 144 13.74 -19.51 2.21
CA ALA A 144 14.88 -19.62 1.29
C ALA A 144 16.02 -20.46 1.88
N ASP A 145 16.27 -20.36 3.20
CA ASP A 145 17.31 -21.13 3.89
C ASP A 145 16.98 -22.61 4.03
N GLN A 146 15.69 -22.96 4.05
CA GLN A 146 15.24 -24.35 3.98
C GLN A 146 15.23 -24.89 2.54
N CYS A 147 15.36 -24.05 1.50
CA CYS A 147 15.27 -24.50 0.12
C CYS A 147 16.55 -25.24 -0.32
N PRO A 148 16.47 -26.53 -0.69
CA PRO A 148 17.64 -27.28 -1.17
C PRO A 148 18.03 -26.93 -2.61
N ASP A 149 17.12 -26.33 -3.37
CA ASP A 149 17.30 -25.93 -4.76
C ASP A 149 17.90 -24.52 -4.83
N SER A 150 19.15 -24.41 -5.27
CA SER A 150 19.90 -23.14 -5.27
C SER A 150 19.31 -22.10 -6.21
N ALA A 151 18.83 -22.51 -7.39
CA ALA A 151 18.20 -21.58 -8.34
C ALA A 151 16.93 -20.96 -7.75
N CYS A 152 16.04 -21.78 -7.19
CA CYS A 152 14.83 -21.32 -6.52
C CYS A 152 15.14 -20.40 -5.32
N LYS A 153 16.21 -20.70 -4.57
CA LYS A 153 16.68 -19.85 -3.46
C LYS A 153 17.11 -18.48 -3.98
N GLN A 154 17.91 -18.42 -5.05
CA GLN A 154 18.40 -17.16 -5.60
C GLN A 154 17.28 -16.28 -6.16
N ASP A 155 16.31 -16.87 -6.87
CA ASP A 155 15.13 -16.13 -7.38
C ASP A 155 14.35 -15.48 -6.24
N LEU A 156 14.11 -16.23 -5.15
CA LEU A 156 13.39 -15.70 -3.99
C LEU A 156 14.17 -14.54 -3.34
N LEU A 157 15.48 -14.70 -3.12
CA LEU A 157 16.31 -13.65 -2.53
C LEU A 157 16.36 -12.38 -3.39
N ALA A 158 16.39 -12.52 -4.73
CA ALA A 158 16.34 -11.39 -5.64
C ALA A 158 15.03 -10.61 -5.54
N TYR A 159 13.89 -11.31 -5.41
CA TYR A 159 12.60 -10.62 -5.19
C TYR A 159 12.54 -9.91 -3.83
N LEU A 160 13.17 -10.45 -2.79
CA LEU A 160 13.28 -9.77 -1.49
C LEU A 160 14.08 -8.48 -1.54
N GLN A 161 15.18 -8.45 -2.30
CA GLN A 161 15.94 -7.22 -2.55
C GLN A 161 15.08 -6.17 -3.26
N ARG A 162 14.25 -6.60 -4.23
CA ARG A 162 13.31 -5.70 -4.92
C ARG A 162 12.24 -5.15 -3.98
N ILE A 163 11.71 -5.95 -3.06
CA ILE A 163 10.78 -5.45 -2.03
C ILE A 163 11.45 -4.36 -1.20
N ALA A 164 12.69 -4.58 -0.73
CA ALA A 164 13.41 -3.60 0.07
C ALA A 164 13.63 -2.28 -0.70
N LEU A 165 14.06 -2.36 -1.97
CA LEU A 165 14.19 -1.21 -2.86
C LEU A 165 12.88 -0.44 -2.99
N TYR A 166 11.79 -1.11 -3.38
CA TYR A 166 10.54 -0.42 -3.67
C TYR A 166 9.85 0.11 -2.41
N CYS A 167 10.03 -0.53 -1.25
CA CYS A 167 9.61 0.06 0.03
C CYS A 167 10.35 1.38 0.30
N HIS A 168 11.64 1.44 -0.02
CA HIS A 168 12.42 2.66 0.15
C HIS A 168 12.01 3.75 -0.85
N GLN A 169 11.84 3.41 -2.14
CA GLN A 169 11.31 4.33 -3.15
C GLN A 169 9.94 4.90 -2.74
N LEU A 170 9.03 4.06 -2.27
CA LEU A 170 7.71 4.48 -1.82
C LEU A 170 7.79 5.45 -0.62
N ASN A 171 8.73 5.23 0.30
CA ASN A 171 8.98 6.16 1.41
C ASN A 171 9.51 7.51 0.93
N ILE A 172 10.40 7.55 -0.06
CA ILE A 172 10.86 8.80 -0.66
C ILE A 172 9.69 9.53 -1.30
N CYS A 173 8.90 8.83 -2.13
CA CYS A 173 7.75 9.42 -2.81
C CYS A 173 6.69 9.95 -1.82
N SER A 174 6.54 9.34 -0.64
CA SER A 174 5.57 9.79 0.38
C SER A 174 5.91 11.11 1.05
N LYS A 175 7.19 11.52 1.03
CA LYS A 175 7.68 12.72 1.74
C LYS A 175 7.66 13.98 0.89
N VAL A 176 7.41 13.88 -0.40
CA VAL A 176 7.42 15.04 -1.30
C VAL A 176 6.18 15.88 -1.05
N LYS A 177 6.40 17.14 -0.67
CA LYS A 177 5.33 18.07 -0.32
C LYS A 177 4.92 18.85 -1.57
N ALA A 178 3.61 18.85 -1.83
CA ALA A 178 2.99 19.69 -2.84
C ALA A 178 2.79 21.10 -2.27
N GLU A 179 3.51 22.11 -2.75
CA GLU A 179 3.24 23.52 -2.44
C GLU A 179 2.24 24.12 -3.44
N VAL A 180 1.14 24.69 -2.93
CA VAL A 180 0.12 25.37 -3.74
C VAL A 180 0.39 26.87 -3.74
N GLN A 181 0.64 27.44 -4.92
CA GLN A 181 0.69 28.88 -5.16
C GLN A 181 -0.63 29.30 -5.86
N ASN A 182 -1.40 30.16 -5.20
CA ASN A 182 -2.62 30.74 -5.77
C ASN A 182 -2.28 32.13 -6.33
N LEU A 183 -2.07 32.22 -7.64
CA LEU A 183 -1.87 33.49 -8.35
C LEU A 183 -3.12 33.71 -9.24
N GLY A 184 -3.99 34.63 -8.84
CA GLY A 184 -5.05 35.14 -9.72
C GLY A 184 -6.22 34.20 -10.04
N GLY A 185 -6.51 33.20 -9.19
CA GLY A 185 -7.60 32.23 -9.42
C GLY A 185 -7.19 30.99 -10.21
N GLU A 186 -5.93 30.91 -10.61
CA GLU A 186 -5.30 29.73 -11.18
C GLU A 186 -4.47 29.03 -10.09
N LEU A 187 -4.79 27.76 -9.83
CA LEU A 187 -4.14 26.96 -8.81
C LEU A 187 -2.85 26.35 -9.40
N ILE A 188 -1.70 26.95 -9.10
CA ILE A 188 -0.40 26.45 -9.55
C ILE A 188 0.19 25.63 -8.39
N VAL A 189 0.56 24.36 -8.62
CA VAL A 189 1.09 23.51 -7.54
C VAL A 189 2.48 22.97 -7.90
N SER A 190 3.49 23.39 -7.15
CA SER A 190 4.91 23.04 -7.33
C SER A 190 5.40 22.11 -6.22
N GLY A 191 6.30 21.16 -6.51
CA GLY A 191 6.90 20.30 -5.48
C GLY A 191 8.05 21.00 -4.73
N VAL A 192 8.11 20.87 -3.40
CA VAL A 192 9.31 21.22 -2.60
C VAL A 192 9.82 20.02 -1.81
N TYR A 193 11.15 19.90 -1.73
CA TYR A 193 11.85 18.78 -1.10
C TYR A 193 12.41 19.16 0.28
N SER A 194 12.31 18.26 1.26
CA SER A 194 13.12 18.31 2.50
C SER A 194 14.33 17.37 2.36
N GLN A 195 15.54 17.92 2.50
CA GLN A 195 16.84 17.25 2.26
C GLN A 195 17.25 16.16 3.28
N ASP A 196 16.47 15.86 4.33
CA ASP A 196 16.98 15.13 5.50
C ASP A 196 16.88 13.58 5.46
N SER A 197 16.91 12.91 4.30
CA SER A 197 16.55 11.47 4.26
C SER A 197 17.39 10.54 3.40
N CYS A 198 18.68 10.82 3.21
CA CYS A 198 19.66 9.80 2.83
C CYS A 198 20.53 9.46 4.05
N ILE A 199 20.94 8.18 4.16
CA ILE A 199 21.78 7.61 5.24
C ILE A 199 21.02 7.23 6.52
N ARG A 200 20.47 6.01 6.58
CA ARG A 200 20.45 5.14 7.79
C ARG A 200 19.89 3.73 7.54
N LEU A 201 20.29 3.08 6.44
CA LEU A 201 20.05 1.64 6.25
C LEU A 201 21.33 0.80 6.16
N GLY A 202 22.52 1.43 6.25
CA GLY A 202 23.81 0.74 6.26
C GLY A 202 24.26 0.19 7.62
N GLU A 203 23.64 0.58 8.74
CA GLU A 203 24.20 0.32 10.09
C GLU A 203 23.58 -0.85 10.87
N GLN A 204 22.57 -1.56 10.33
CA GLN A 204 21.96 -2.69 11.05
C GLN A 204 22.01 -4.05 10.33
N ARG A 205 22.91 -4.22 9.36
CA ARG A 205 23.14 -5.54 8.75
C ARG A 205 24.63 -5.90 8.75
N GLY A 206 25.13 -6.20 9.94
CA GLY A 206 26.41 -6.90 10.10
C GLY A 206 26.25 -8.37 9.72
N SER A 207 26.59 -8.69 8.48
CA SER A 207 27.17 -9.96 8.03
C SER A 207 27.50 -9.81 6.56
N GLU A 208 28.79 -9.87 6.27
CA GLU A 208 29.44 -9.72 4.97
C GLU A 208 28.83 -10.66 3.92
N ASP A 209 28.21 -10.08 2.90
CA ASP A 209 28.07 -10.70 1.58
C ASP A 209 28.01 -9.55 0.55
N GLU A 210 29.20 -9.13 0.14
CA GLU A 210 29.45 -8.15 -0.91
C GLU A 210 29.12 -8.76 -2.27
N THR A 211 27.94 -8.51 -2.84
CA THR A 211 27.73 -8.56 -4.31
C THR A 211 26.47 -7.84 -4.83
N GLY A 212 25.62 -7.24 -4.00
CA GLY A 212 24.31 -6.70 -4.48
C GLY A 212 24.11 -5.18 -4.46
N TYR A 213 25.01 -4.41 -3.86
CA TYR A 213 24.71 -3.03 -3.44
C TYR A 213 24.83 -1.89 -4.49
N PRO A 214 25.56 -1.98 -5.62
CA PRO A 214 25.76 -0.81 -6.47
C PRO A 214 24.63 -0.52 -7.47
N ILE A 215 23.72 -1.47 -7.76
CA ILE A 215 22.67 -1.29 -8.78
C ILE A 215 21.51 -0.41 -8.27
N PHE A 216 21.25 -0.43 -6.96
CA PHE A 216 20.09 0.25 -6.36
C PHE A 216 20.27 1.76 -6.18
N ALA A 217 21.51 2.27 -6.14
CA ALA A 217 21.78 3.70 -5.95
C ALA A 217 21.34 4.54 -7.17
N ALA A 218 21.61 4.05 -8.38
CA ALA A 218 21.30 4.78 -9.61
C ALA A 218 19.78 4.92 -9.88
N GLU A 219 18.98 3.90 -9.53
CA GLU A 219 17.51 3.97 -9.63
C GLU A 219 16.91 4.97 -8.63
N LEU A 220 17.51 5.12 -7.44
CA LEU A 220 17.07 6.08 -6.43
C LEU A 220 17.43 7.52 -6.82
N ASP A 221 18.64 7.75 -7.34
CA ASP A 221 19.08 9.06 -7.84
C ASP A 221 18.24 9.54 -9.04
N THR A 222 17.80 8.62 -9.90
CA THR A 222 16.94 8.96 -11.05
C THR A 222 15.54 9.42 -10.63
N ILE A 223 14.98 8.85 -9.55
CA ILE A 223 13.69 9.30 -8.99
C ILE A 223 13.85 10.66 -8.32
N TYR A 224 14.96 10.85 -7.60
CA TYR A 224 15.28 12.10 -6.91
C TYR A 224 15.36 13.31 -7.86
N LEU A 225 15.81 13.10 -9.10
CA LEU A 225 15.97 14.16 -10.10
C LEU A 225 14.72 14.43 -10.96
N LYS A 226 13.65 13.64 -10.87
CA LYS A 226 12.53 13.65 -11.84
C LYS A 226 11.22 14.28 -11.34
N MET A 227 11.18 14.81 -10.13
CA MET A 227 9.92 15.03 -9.40
C MET A 227 9.56 16.52 -9.27
N GLU A 228 9.49 17.28 -10.38
CA GLU A 228 9.33 18.75 -10.37
C GLU A 228 7.91 19.24 -10.06
N SER A 229 6.86 18.45 -10.34
CA SER A 229 5.45 18.83 -10.13
C SER A 229 4.69 17.89 -9.18
N VAL A 230 3.50 18.31 -8.72
CA VAL A 230 2.59 17.45 -7.95
C VAL A 230 2.12 16.24 -8.74
N LEU A 231 1.94 16.41 -10.05
CA LEU A 231 1.64 15.31 -10.95
C LEU A 231 2.80 14.31 -10.97
N ASP A 232 4.05 14.77 -11.07
CA ASP A 232 5.23 13.90 -11.02
C ASP A 232 5.34 13.19 -9.68
N SER A 233 4.97 13.89 -8.60
CA SER A 233 4.96 13.31 -7.26
C SER A 233 3.94 12.17 -7.14
N ALA A 234 2.70 12.44 -7.54
CA ALA A 234 1.61 11.48 -7.50
C ALA A 234 1.87 10.27 -8.41
N THR A 235 2.34 10.50 -9.63
CA THR A 235 2.63 9.42 -10.59
C THR A 235 3.83 8.58 -10.15
N SER A 236 4.87 9.18 -9.56
CA SER A 236 6.00 8.46 -8.97
C SER A 236 5.58 7.59 -7.78
N LEU A 237 4.70 8.09 -6.91
CA LEU A 237 4.12 7.32 -5.81
C LEU A 237 3.37 6.07 -6.32
N ILE A 238 2.52 6.24 -7.32
CA ILE A 238 1.75 5.15 -7.95
C ILE A 238 2.69 4.13 -8.60
N GLN A 239 3.72 4.62 -9.29
CA GLN A 239 4.68 3.78 -9.99
C GLN A 239 5.55 2.95 -9.02
N ALA A 240 5.99 3.54 -7.90
CA ALA A 240 6.67 2.82 -6.82
C ALA A 240 5.75 1.77 -6.19
N ALA A 241 4.48 2.11 -5.92
CA ALA A 241 3.49 1.16 -5.40
C ALA A 241 3.23 0.00 -6.36
N LYS A 242 3.13 0.26 -7.68
CA LYS A 242 3.00 -0.78 -8.71
C LYS A 242 4.19 -1.74 -8.71
N ASN A 243 5.40 -1.19 -8.68
CA ASN A 243 6.62 -1.99 -8.66
C ASN A 243 6.70 -2.86 -7.41
N LEU A 244 6.34 -2.30 -6.24
CA LEU A 244 6.25 -3.05 -5.00
C LEU A 244 5.18 -4.15 -5.06
N MET A 245 4.00 -3.86 -5.60
CA MET A 245 2.91 -4.84 -5.79
C MET A 245 3.39 -6.04 -6.60
N ASN A 246 4.04 -5.81 -7.74
CA ASN A 246 4.59 -6.89 -8.56
C ASN A 246 5.69 -7.69 -7.83
N ALA A 247 6.57 -7.02 -7.08
CA ALA A 247 7.58 -7.71 -6.28
C ALA A 247 6.93 -8.61 -5.21
N VAL A 248 5.89 -8.14 -4.53
CA VAL A 248 5.12 -8.94 -3.55
C VAL A 248 4.49 -10.17 -4.21
N VAL A 249 3.88 -10.04 -5.41
CA VAL A 249 3.33 -11.18 -6.16
C VAL A 249 4.39 -12.23 -6.43
N LEU A 250 5.57 -11.80 -6.90
CA LEU A 250 6.68 -12.70 -7.23
C LEU A 250 7.25 -13.38 -5.99
N THR A 251 7.40 -12.64 -4.89
CA THR A 251 7.84 -13.20 -3.60
C THR A 251 6.87 -14.25 -3.07
N VAL A 252 5.56 -14.01 -3.12
CA VAL A 252 4.55 -15.01 -2.69
C VAL A 252 4.69 -16.31 -3.51
N LYS A 253 4.76 -16.19 -4.84
CA LYS A 253 4.92 -17.35 -5.74
C LYS A 253 6.24 -18.10 -5.49
N ALA A 254 7.35 -17.38 -5.41
CA ALA A 254 8.66 -17.98 -5.18
C ALA A 254 8.77 -18.62 -3.79
N SER A 255 8.16 -18.03 -2.76
CA SER A 255 8.10 -18.62 -1.41
C SER A 255 7.34 -19.95 -1.40
N TYR A 256 6.24 -20.04 -2.14
CA TYR A 256 5.53 -21.31 -2.29
C TYR A 256 6.41 -22.37 -2.98
N VAL A 257 7.01 -22.02 -4.12
CA VAL A 257 7.87 -22.95 -4.87
C VAL A 257 9.03 -23.44 -4.00
N ALA A 258 9.74 -22.54 -3.30
CA ALA A 258 10.82 -22.88 -2.38
C ALA A 258 10.35 -23.83 -1.26
N SER A 259 9.19 -23.56 -0.66
CA SER A 259 8.62 -24.40 0.39
C SER A 259 8.31 -25.82 -0.10
N THR A 260 7.80 -25.97 -1.32
CA THR A 260 7.52 -27.31 -1.89
C THR A 260 8.79 -28.11 -2.19
N LYS A 261 9.90 -27.44 -2.53
CA LYS A 261 11.19 -28.09 -2.74
C LYS A 261 11.72 -28.71 -1.44
N TYR A 262 11.59 -28.01 -0.32
CA TYR A 262 11.94 -28.54 1.01
C TYR A 262 11.13 -29.80 1.34
N GLN A 263 9.81 -29.73 1.18
CA GLN A 263 8.92 -30.85 1.48
C GLN A 263 9.21 -32.09 0.63
N LYS A 264 9.59 -31.91 -0.65
CA LYS A 264 9.94 -33.00 -1.56
C LYS A 264 11.20 -33.77 -1.12
N VAL A 265 12.18 -33.07 -0.55
CA VAL A 265 13.48 -33.67 -0.19
C VAL A 265 13.43 -34.31 1.20
N TYR A 266 12.77 -33.67 2.17
CA TYR A 266 12.81 -34.11 3.57
C TYR A 266 11.52 -34.82 4.03
N GLY A 267 10.44 -34.76 3.26
CA GLY A 267 9.18 -35.48 3.54
C GLY A 267 8.64 -35.22 4.97
N THR A 268 8.04 -36.25 5.58
CA THR A 268 7.60 -36.23 6.99
C THR A 268 8.75 -36.36 8.00
N ALA A 269 9.99 -36.53 7.53
CA ALA A 269 11.20 -36.66 8.35
C ALA A 269 11.95 -35.32 8.51
N ALA A 270 11.35 -34.21 8.06
CA ALA A 270 11.88 -32.87 8.28
C ALA A 270 12.02 -32.60 9.79
N VAL A 271 13.27 -32.41 10.23
CA VAL A 271 13.63 -32.14 11.63
C VAL A 271 13.07 -30.78 12.10
N ASN A 272 12.79 -29.88 11.15
CA ASN A 272 12.20 -28.56 11.40
C ASN A 272 10.80 -28.48 10.80
N SER A 273 9.84 -27.94 11.57
CA SER A 273 8.52 -27.60 11.05
C SER A 273 8.66 -26.54 9.95
N PRO A 274 7.88 -26.62 8.85
CA PRO A 274 7.91 -25.61 7.81
C PRO A 274 7.59 -24.24 8.40
N VAL A 275 8.35 -23.21 7.99
CA VAL A 275 8.20 -21.82 8.47
C VAL A 275 6.78 -21.30 8.23
N VAL A 276 6.17 -21.71 7.12
CA VAL A 276 4.88 -21.21 6.64
C VAL A 276 4.05 -22.38 6.14
N SER A 277 2.76 -22.42 6.48
CA SER A 277 1.85 -23.45 5.99
C SER A 277 1.15 -23.03 4.69
N TRP A 278 1.29 -23.85 3.64
CA TRP A 278 0.65 -23.62 2.35
C TRP A 278 -0.58 -24.50 2.21
N LYS A 279 -1.76 -23.92 2.44
CA LYS A 279 -3.05 -24.60 2.32
C LYS A 279 -3.84 -23.95 1.20
N MET A 280 -4.27 -24.74 0.23
CA MET A 280 -5.15 -24.23 -0.82
C MET A 280 -6.53 -23.95 -0.25
N LYS A 281 -7.11 -22.80 -0.61
CA LYS A 281 -8.51 -22.50 -0.35
C LYS A 281 -9.37 -23.41 -1.21
N ALA A 282 -10.46 -23.95 -0.63
CA ALA A 282 -11.42 -24.73 -1.40
C ALA A 282 -11.98 -23.88 -2.55
N PRO A 283 -11.98 -24.37 -3.80
CA PRO A 283 -12.47 -23.59 -4.94
C PRO A 283 -13.96 -23.29 -4.76
N GLU A 284 -14.31 -22.01 -4.80
CA GLU A 284 -15.71 -21.59 -4.77
C GLU A 284 -16.42 -22.13 -6.02
N LYS A 285 -17.56 -22.80 -5.82
CA LYS A 285 -18.33 -23.38 -6.91
C LYS A 285 -18.79 -22.24 -7.83
N LYS A 286 -18.17 -22.12 -9.00
CA LYS A 286 -18.66 -21.20 -10.03
C LYS A 286 -20.06 -21.64 -10.44
N PRO A 287 -21.04 -20.72 -10.50
CA PRO A 287 -22.37 -21.06 -10.95
C PRO A 287 -22.28 -21.59 -12.39
N LEU A 288 -22.74 -22.83 -12.59
CA LEU A 288 -22.64 -23.56 -13.87
C LEU A 288 -23.42 -22.87 -15.00
N VAL A 289 -24.36 -21.99 -14.63
CA VAL A 289 -25.13 -21.14 -15.54
C VAL A 289 -24.99 -19.71 -15.04
N LYS A 290 -24.59 -18.78 -15.93
CA LYS A 290 -24.68 -17.35 -15.64
C LYS A 290 -26.16 -17.03 -15.42
N ARG A 291 -26.56 -16.76 -14.17
CA ARG A 291 -27.86 -16.14 -13.92
C ARG A 291 -27.77 -14.73 -14.46
N GLU A 292 -28.46 -14.44 -15.56
CA GLU A 292 -28.64 -13.07 -16.04
C GLU A 292 -29.25 -12.25 -14.91
N LYS A 293 -28.74 -11.03 -14.70
CA LYS A 293 -29.27 -10.12 -13.67
C LYS A 293 -30.68 -9.66 -14.11
N PRO A 294 -31.64 -9.48 -13.19
CA PRO A 294 -32.97 -8.95 -13.53
C PRO A 294 -32.95 -7.59 -14.25
N GLU A 295 -31.86 -6.84 -14.13
CA GLU A 295 -31.66 -5.54 -14.77
C GLU A 295 -31.54 -5.60 -16.30
N GLU A 296 -31.16 -6.75 -16.88
CA GLU A 296 -31.05 -6.91 -18.34
C GLU A 296 -32.42 -7.14 -19.03
N PHE A 297 -33.52 -7.26 -18.27
CA PHE A 297 -34.85 -7.50 -18.83
C PHE A 297 -35.66 -6.25 -19.19
N GLN A 298 -35.28 -5.05 -18.72
CA GLN A 298 -36.14 -3.87 -18.89
C GLN A 298 -36.15 -3.28 -20.31
N THR A 299 -35.20 -3.63 -21.18
CA THR A 299 -35.08 -2.98 -22.51
C THR A 299 -35.43 -3.86 -23.70
N ARG A 300 -35.98 -5.07 -23.51
CA ARG A 300 -36.38 -5.92 -24.65
C ARG A 300 -37.77 -6.55 -24.55
N VAL A 301 -38.77 -5.73 -24.25
CA VAL A 301 -40.16 -6.05 -24.63
C VAL A 301 -40.30 -5.80 -26.13
N ARG A 302 -40.10 -6.84 -26.96
CA ARG A 302 -40.57 -6.81 -28.35
C ARG A 302 -42.09 -6.79 -28.31
N ARG A 303 -42.68 -5.68 -28.77
CA ARG A 303 -44.12 -5.48 -28.97
C ARG A 303 -44.68 -6.68 -29.74
N GLY A 304 -45.38 -7.59 -29.06
CA GLY A 304 -46.09 -8.68 -29.72
C GLY A 304 -47.15 -8.11 -30.65
N SER A 305 -47.26 -8.65 -31.87
CA SER A 305 -48.29 -8.26 -32.84
C SER A 305 -49.68 -8.44 -32.22
N GLN A 306 -50.49 -7.37 -32.21
CA GLN A 306 -51.85 -7.43 -31.68
C GLN A 306 -52.67 -8.42 -32.51
N LYS A 307 -53.21 -9.46 -31.87
CA LYS A 307 -54.18 -10.38 -32.48
C LYS A 307 -55.40 -9.57 -32.94
N LYS A 308 -55.53 -9.37 -34.25
CA LYS A 308 -56.78 -8.87 -34.84
C LYS A 308 -57.82 -9.98 -34.77
N HIS A 309 -58.95 -9.69 -34.15
CA HIS A 309 -60.09 -10.60 -34.12
C HIS A 309 -60.80 -10.55 -35.48
N ILE A 310 -60.56 -11.54 -36.32
CA ILE A 310 -61.21 -11.66 -37.64
C ILE A 310 -62.48 -12.48 -37.46
N SER A 311 -63.63 -11.94 -37.86
CA SER A 311 -64.91 -12.66 -37.79
C SER A 311 -64.89 -13.88 -38.72
N PRO A 312 -65.38 -15.06 -38.29
CA PRO A 312 -65.34 -16.30 -39.10
C PRO A 312 -65.98 -16.16 -40.49
N VAL A 313 -67.03 -15.34 -40.61
CA VAL A 313 -67.71 -15.09 -41.90
C VAL A 313 -66.80 -14.34 -42.87
N GLN A 314 -65.95 -13.44 -42.36
CA GLN A 314 -65.05 -12.62 -43.17
C GLN A 314 -63.88 -13.45 -43.73
N ALA A 315 -63.40 -14.43 -42.95
CA ALA A 315 -62.37 -15.38 -43.40
C ALA A 315 -62.89 -16.36 -44.47
N LEU A 316 -64.19 -16.70 -44.44
CA LEU A 316 -64.81 -17.60 -45.43
C LEU A 316 -65.16 -16.90 -46.74
N SER A 317 -65.40 -15.58 -46.72
CA SER A 317 -65.62 -14.78 -47.93
C SER A 317 -64.37 -14.63 -48.79
N GLU A 318 -63.17 -14.66 -48.21
CA GLU A 318 -61.89 -14.63 -48.96
C GLU A 318 -61.60 -15.94 -49.71
N PHE A 319 -62.23 -17.05 -49.34
CA PHE A 319 -61.94 -18.37 -49.93
C PHE A 319 -62.88 -18.79 -51.06
N LYS A 320 -63.92 -18.01 -51.38
CA LYS A 320 -64.92 -18.33 -52.42
C LYS A 320 -64.73 -17.59 -53.74
N ALA A 321 -63.63 -16.85 -53.93
CA ALA A 321 -63.34 -16.06 -55.12
C ALA A 321 -62.40 -16.75 -56.13
N MET A 322 -62.34 -18.08 -56.15
CA MET A 322 -61.68 -18.86 -57.21
C MET A 322 -62.62 -19.97 -57.67
N ASP A 323 -63.67 -19.59 -58.39
CA ASP A 323 -64.41 -20.49 -59.30
C ASP A 323 -65.27 -19.64 -60.25
N SER A 324 -64.64 -19.09 -61.30
CA SER A 324 -65.32 -18.73 -62.55
C SER A 324 -64.31 -18.24 -63.61
N PHE A 325 -64.01 -19.16 -64.53
CA PHE A 325 -63.49 -19.04 -65.92
C PHE A 325 -62.09 -18.44 -66.16
#